data_AF-A0A1Q3N3C9-F1
#
_entry.id   AF-A0A1Q3N3C9-F1
#
_cell.length_a   1.000
_cell.length_b   1.000
_cell.length_c   1.000
_cell.angle_alpha   90.00
_cell.angle_beta   90.00
_cell.angle_gamma   90.00
#
_symmetry.space_group_name_H-M   'P 1'
#
loop_
_entity.id
_entity.type
_entity.pdbx_description
1 polymer ?
#
loop_
_entity_poly.entity_id
_entity_poly.type
_entity_poly.pdbx_seq_one_letter_code
_entity_poly.pdbx_strand_id
1 'polypeptide(L)'
;MYKIFEWITEAYGWFRIMLSPLLIASVIGYAIYLFNSNYRALSFISIGIGLVTGIAWATRIWKSRGGTIQFLSKISHTDDIPTSEQAI
;
A
#
# COMPACT_ATOMS: atom_id res chain seq x y z
N MET A 1 18.94 2.80 20.62
CA MET A 1 17.51 3.17 20.69
C MET A 1 16.97 3.72 19.37
N TYR A 2 17.78 4.35 18.50
CA TYR A 2 17.34 4.81 17.17
C TYR A 2 16.90 3.70 16.19
N LYS A 3 17.60 2.56 16.15
CA LYS A 3 17.30 1.47 15.20
C LYS A 3 15.94 0.81 15.39
N ILE A 4 15.44 0.75 16.62
CA ILE A 4 14.10 0.19 16.92
C ILE A 4 13.01 1.14 16.45
N PHE A 5 13.18 2.44 16.66
CA PHE A 5 12.23 3.44 16.20
C PHE A 5 12.15 3.45 14.68
N GLU A 6 13.30 3.42 14.00
CA GLU A 6 13.40 3.29 12.54
C GLU A 6 12.66 2.05 12.02
N TRP A 7 12.89 0.90 12.65
CA TRP A 7 12.21 -0.35 12.28
C TRP A 7 10.69 -0.29 12.49
N ILE A 8 10.22 0.31 13.58
CA ILE A 8 8.77 0.52 13.82
C ILE A 8 8.17 1.42 12.75
N THR A 9 8.85 2.52 12.38
CA THR A 9 8.36 3.43 11.35
C THR A 9 8.33 2.75 9.97
N GLU A 10 9.34 1.95 9.63
CA GLU A 10 9.33 1.13 8.41
C GLU A 10 8.24 0.06 8.42
N ALA A 11 8.00 -0.60 9.57
CA ALA A 11 6.88 -1.54 9.73
C ALA A 11 5.52 -0.87 9.50
N TYR A 12 5.34 0.34 10.03
CA TYR A 12 4.13 1.12 9.79
C TYR A 12 3.98 1.52 8.32
N GLY A 13 5.05 1.98 7.69
CA GLY A 13 5.05 2.35 6.26
C GLY A 13 4.71 1.17 5.36
N TRP A 14 5.32 0.01 5.62
CA TRP A 14 5.04 -1.24 4.94
C TRP A 14 3.58 -1.66 5.07
N PHE A 15 3.02 -1.61 6.28
CA PHE A 15 1.62 -1.95 6.52
C PHE A 15 0.69 -1.03 5.75
N ARG A 16 0.97 0.28 5.73
CA ARG A 16 0.19 1.27 4.97
C ARG A 16 0.22 1.01 3.46
N ILE A 17 1.37 0.63 2.92
CA ILE A 17 1.54 0.28 1.50
C ILE A 17 0.81 -1.02 1.17
N MET A 18 0.95 -2.05 1.99
CA MET A 18 0.26 -3.35 1.83
C MET A 18 -1.26 -3.20 1.89
N LEU A 19 -1.77 -2.27 2.70
CA LEU A 19 -3.21 -2.05 2.86
C LEU A 19 -3.87 -1.57 1.57
N SER A 20 -3.19 -0.81 0.70
CA SER A 20 -3.86 -0.19 -0.45
C SER A 20 -4.37 -1.23 -1.46
N PRO A 21 -3.59 -2.24 -1.90
CA PRO A 21 -4.10 -3.27 -2.80
C PRO A 21 -5.08 -4.22 -2.10
N LEU A 22 -4.90 -4.46 -0.80
CA LEU A 22 -5.81 -5.29 -0.01
C LEU A 22 -7.21 -4.66 0.10
N LEU A 23 -7.29 -3.35 0.35
CA LEU A 23 -8.56 -2.64 0.45
C LEU A 23 -9.30 -2.63 -0.88
N ILE A 24 -8.60 -2.37 -1.99
CA ILE A 24 -9.20 -2.40 -3.34
C ILE A 24 -9.73 -3.80 -3.65
N ALA A 25 -8.93 -4.84 -3.41
CA ALA A 25 -9.35 -6.21 -3.61
C ALA A 25 -10.51 -6.62 -2.67
N SER A 26 -10.55 -6.09 -1.46
CA SER A 26 -11.65 -6.33 -0.51
C SER A 26 -12.95 -5.70 -0.98
N VAL A 27 -12.92 -4.48 -1.53
CA VAL A 27 -14.09 -3.84 -2.12
C VAL A 27 -14.59 -4.64 -3.33
N ILE A 28 -13.69 -5.08 -4.21
CA ILE A 28 -14.04 -5.90 -5.37
C ILE A 28 -14.61 -7.25 -4.94
N GLY A 29 -13.95 -7.94 -4.01
CA GLY A 29 -14.41 -9.21 -3.47
C GLY A 29 -15.78 -9.10 -2.81
N TYR A 30 -16.03 -8.02 -2.05
CA TYR A 30 -17.34 -7.76 -1.44
C TYR A 30 -18.41 -7.50 -2.49
N ALA A 31 -18.12 -6.71 -3.53
CA ALA A 31 -19.05 -6.48 -4.63
C ALA A 31 -19.42 -7.81 -5.33
N ILE A 32 -18.45 -8.68 -5.63
CA ILE A 32 -18.69 -10.00 -6.22
C ILE A 32 -19.64 -10.85 -5.35
N TYR A 33 -19.44 -10.82 -4.04
CA TYR A 33 -20.29 -11.56 -3.10
C TYR A 33 -21.73 -11.05 -3.09
N LEU A 34 -21.94 -9.74 -3.20
CA LEU A 34 -23.28 -9.13 -3.28
C LEU A 34 -24.03 -9.51 -4.57
N PHE A 35 -23.32 -9.68 -5.70
CA PHE A 35 -23.94 -10.09 -6.96
C PHE A 35 -24.51 -11.51 -6.88
N ASN A 36 -23.77 -12.46 -6.30
CA ASN A 36 -24.26 -13.82 -6.13
C ASN A 36 -23.47 -14.57 -5.04
N SER A 37 -24.17 -15.10 -4.04
CA SER A 37 -23.55 -15.86 -2.95
C SER A 37 -22.83 -17.13 -3.41
N ASN A 38 -23.13 -17.67 -4.61
CA ASN A 38 -22.40 -18.81 -5.19
C ASN A 38 -20.96 -18.44 -5.60
N TYR A 39 -20.65 -17.15 -5.78
CA TYR A 39 -19.30 -16.67 -6.10
C TYR A 39 -18.44 -16.38 -4.85
N ARG A 40 -18.82 -16.92 -3.69
CA ARG A 40 -18.06 -16.75 -2.44
C ARG A 40 -16.59 -17.19 -2.58
N ALA A 41 -16.31 -18.26 -3.32
CA ALA A 41 -14.94 -18.69 -3.61
C ALA A 41 -14.16 -17.63 -4.40
N LEU A 42 -14.79 -17.01 -5.41
CA LEU A 42 -14.18 -15.98 -6.24
C LEU A 42 -13.88 -14.69 -5.45
N SER A 43 -14.76 -14.35 -4.51
CA SER A 43 -14.54 -13.25 -3.56
C SER A 43 -13.27 -13.45 -2.73
N PHE A 44 -13.11 -14.64 -2.13
CA PHE A 44 -11.90 -14.98 -1.37
C PHE A 44 -10.64 -15.02 -2.23
N ILE A 45 -10.72 -15.51 -3.47
CA ILE A 45 -9.59 -15.50 -4.41
C ILE A 45 -9.16 -14.06 -4.70
N SER A 46 -10.12 -13.15 -4.94
CA SER A 46 -9.83 -11.73 -5.19
C SER A 46 -9.07 -11.09 -4.01
N ILE A 47 -9.57 -11.29 -2.78
CA ILE A 47 -8.92 -10.79 -1.56
C ILE A 47 -7.53 -11.41 -1.38
N GLY A 48 -7.39 -12.72 -1.63
CA GLY A 48 -6.12 -13.43 -1.58
C GLY A 48 -5.08 -12.86 -2.55
N ILE A 49 -5.48 -12.56 -3.79
CA ILE A 49 -4.62 -11.90 -4.77
C ILE A 49 -4.19 -10.52 -4.26
N GLY A 50 -5.15 -9.71 -3.77
CA GLY A 50 -4.84 -8.39 -3.21
C GLY A 50 -3.85 -8.44 -2.04
N LEU A 51 -3.98 -9.44 -1.17
CA LEU A 51 -3.06 -9.66 -0.06
C LEU A 51 -1.65 -10.03 -0.55
N VAL A 52 -1.55 -11.01 -1.46
CA VAL A 52 -0.25 -11.46 -2.00
C VAL A 52 0.44 -10.33 -2.74
N THR A 53 -0.29 -9.62 -3.61
CA THR A 53 0.25 -8.47 -4.35
C THR A 53 0.65 -7.33 -3.42
N GLY A 54 -0.17 -7.03 -2.40
CA GLY A 54 0.14 -6.01 -1.38
C GLY A 54 1.40 -6.34 -0.60
N ILE A 55 1.54 -7.58 -0.12
CA ILE A 55 2.73 -8.05 0.61
C ILE A 55 3.97 -8.00 -0.29
N ALA A 56 3.87 -8.51 -1.51
CA ALA A 56 4.98 -8.53 -2.45
C ALA A 56 5.46 -7.12 -2.80
N TRP A 57 4.52 -6.20 -3.04
CA TRP A 57 4.82 -4.81 -3.36
C TRP A 57 5.42 -4.05 -2.17
N ALA A 58 4.82 -4.16 -1.00
CA ALA A 58 5.34 -3.54 0.22
C ALA A 58 6.73 -4.07 0.56
N THR A 59 6.97 -5.39 0.41
CA THR A 59 8.29 -6.00 0.64
C THR A 59 9.33 -5.54 -0.37
N ARG A 60 8.93 -5.37 -1.64
CA ARG A 60 9.80 -4.80 -2.67
C ARG A 60 10.22 -3.37 -2.34
N ILE A 61 9.31 -2.56 -1.79
CA ILE A 61 9.58 -1.18 -1.39
C ILE A 61 10.45 -1.14 -0.13
N TRP A 62 10.19 -1.97 0.88
CA TRP A 62 11.04 -2.10 2.07
C TRP A 62 12.50 -2.37 1.70
N LYS A 63 12.72 -3.30 0.76
CA LYS A 63 14.06 -3.66 0.29
C LYS A 63 14.68 -2.65 -0.67
N SER A 64 13.94 -1.62 -1.07
CA SER A 64 14.47 -0.56 -1.94
C SER A 64 15.48 0.30 -1.16
N ARG A 65 16.37 1.02 -1.87
CA ARG A 65 17.43 1.84 -1.25
C ARG A 65 16.93 2.91 -0.27
N GLY A 66 15.62 3.17 -0.24
CA GLY A 66 14.98 4.17 0.60
C GLY A 66 14.01 3.65 1.66
N GLY A 67 13.70 2.36 1.66
CA GLY A 67 12.63 1.83 2.50
C GLY A 67 11.24 2.37 2.16
N THR A 68 10.27 2.05 3.01
CA THR A 68 8.86 2.42 2.86
C THR A 68 8.58 3.86 3.29
N ILE A 69 9.32 4.40 4.26
CA ILE A 69 9.13 5.78 4.71
C ILE A 69 9.57 6.78 3.65
N GLN A 70 10.71 6.56 2.99
CA GLN A 70 11.14 7.45 1.90
C GLN A 70 10.18 7.37 0.70
N PHE A 71 9.63 6.18 0.41
CA PHE A 71 8.62 6.02 -0.62
C PHE A 71 7.34 6.80 -0.31
N LEU A 72 6.81 6.67 0.91
CA LEU A 72 5.65 7.44 1.37
C LEU A 72 5.91 8.95 1.35
N SER A 73 7.11 9.38 1.76
CA SER A 73 7.51 10.79 1.68
C SER A 73 7.48 11.31 0.25
N LYS A 74 7.97 10.56 -0.74
CA LYS A 74 7.95 11.03 -2.14
C LYS A 74 6.54 11.21 -2.67
N ILE A 75 5.62 10.31 -2.31
CA ILE A 75 4.22 10.41 -2.72
C ILE A 75 3.55 11.60 -2.04
N SER A 76 3.85 11.86 -0.76
CA SER A 76 3.23 12.99 -0.04
C SER A 76 3.75 14.36 -0.46
N HIS A 77 4.98 14.45 -1.00
CA HIS A 77 5.59 15.72 -1.42
C HIS A 77 5.40 16.03 -2.91
N THR A 78 4.64 15.21 -3.64
CA THR A 78 4.40 15.42 -5.07
C THR A 78 3.45 16.61 -5.36
N ASP A 79 2.74 17.15 -4.36
CA ASP A 79 1.64 18.10 -4.60
C ASP A 79 1.81 19.55 -4.11
N ASP A 80 2.93 19.95 -3.47
CA ASP A 80 2.92 21.22 -2.69
C ASP A 80 3.75 22.40 -3.23
N ILE A 81 4.49 22.28 -4.34
CA ILE A 81 5.24 23.44 -4.89
C ILE A 81 4.73 23.77 -6.30
N PRO A 82 3.89 24.81 -6.47
CA PRO A 82 3.60 25.32 -7.80
C PRO A 82 4.91 25.76 -8.47
N THR A 83 5.14 25.26 -9.69
CA THR A 83 6.35 25.51 -10.50
C THR A 83 6.70 27.00 -10.68
N SER A 84 5.75 27.91 -10.43
CA SER A 84 5.94 29.36 -10.49
C SER A 84 6.79 29.96 -9.37
N GLU A 85 7.03 29.26 -8.25
CA GLU A 85 7.75 29.81 -7.09
C GLU A 85 9.23 29.39 -7.03
N GLN A 86 9.70 28.60 -7.99
CA GLN A 86 11.11 28.20 -8.09
C GLN A 86 11.97 29.18 -8.94
N ALA A 87 11.40 30.30 -9.38
CA ALA A 87 12.01 31.23 -10.35
C ALA A 87 12.14 32.68 -9.85
N ILE A 88 12.22 32.90 -8.53
CA ILE A 88 12.54 34.22 -7.94
C ILE A 88 13.76 34.08 -7.04
#